data_AF-A0A9P5VQJ0-F1
#
_entry.id   AF-A0A9P5VQJ0-F1
#
_cell.length_a   1.000
_cell.length_b   1.000
_cell.length_c   1.000
_cell.angle_alpha   90.00
_cell.angle_beta   90.00
_cell.angle_gamma   90.00
#
_symmetry.space_group_name_H-M   'P 1'
#
loop_
_entity.id
_entity.type
_entity.pdbx_description
1 polymer ?
#
loop_
_entity_poly.entity_id
_entity_poly.type
_entity_poly.pdbx_seq_one_letter_code
_entity_poly.pdbx_strand_id
1 'polypeptide(L)'
;MNELPSTLVVDIPEIIYMIVGYLDEPTLRKTALVCKAWSQHSIRLLWNQLIIPKDWYSHDLSPLWPGLDRNGHLLKALCLQLSPATRMAQDIDLAQIVNQLTNLLSRTPNLERLQIQVPRKIKSTLLSTVAIHAKNLKQFDTDLLEWNSADVTVLLKGCPALTQIAGHNFTGNILQAIAQTSPQQLCKIDCTRPLFDDDELVEFASQFPDLVQLSVSVHPFLTAMALMGVAQYCHKLEHINFRFCLGLQANGFQALLGASPNLRVLDLGLTEVLDADIALVAGQCPQLETLKLPFCSHITEASIRGIVSSCARLLHLDVSFCDKILLSIFDADIAWACERLDHLDISGIHGSYAVDVTRACMLLPAMYRQLGRLTVLRYLKMAGHGFSLQMLDVGKSELSKLKKLETLDISKLRKPLPWKDLVEIGDLFPRLTEFQFRSSDVIPPELDEEEKEEGGDESTTKDVPEAEKTLEDAALEPAKEKEPPSQALLTEDIPMAEVMKATLFSGLEISFRLNGEDEEGEVGAEEGFGFPGGVPF
;
A
#
# COMPACT_ATOMS: atom_id res chain seq x y z
N MET A 1 57.51 22.44 -3.44
CA MET A 1 56.15 22.81 -2.99
C MET A 1 55.30 22.99 -4.24
N ASN A 2 54.32 22.18 -4.61
CA ASN A 2 53.75 20.95 -4.08
C ASN A 2 53.21 20.20 -5.31
N GLU A 3 53.80 19.07 -5.67
CA GLU A 3 53.06 18.07 -6.45
C GLU A 3 52.00 17.54 -5.49
N LEU A 4 50.75 17.96 -5.71
CA LEU A 4 49.61 17.28 -5.09
C LEU A 4 49.62 15.85 -5.66
N PRO A 5 49.53 14.81 -4.82
CA PRO A 5 49.46 13.44 -5.31
C PRO A 5 48.26 13.35 -6.22
N SER A 6 48.44 12.75 -7.41
CA SER A 6 47.33 12.32 -8.26
C SER A 6 46.26 11.74 -7.36
N THR A 7 45.08 12.36 -7.36
CA THR A 7 43.89 11.95 -6.60
C THR A 7 44.01 10.51 -6.13
N LEU A 8 44.14 10.29 -4.82
CA LEU A 8 43.84 9.00 -4.20
C LEU A 8 42.36 8.71 -4.52
N VAL A 9 42.06 8.35 -5.76
CA VAL A 9 40.92 7.51 -6.06
C VAL A 9 41.23 6.28 -5.23
N VAL A 10 40.40 6.07 -4.21
CA VAL A 10 40.53 4.97 -3.28
C VAL A 10 40.34 3.68 -4.09
N ASP A 11 41.40 3.23 -4.76
CA ASP A 11 41.49 1.99 -5.54
C ASP A 11 41.73 0.81 -4.57
N ILE A 12 41.07 0.86 -3.41
CA ILE A 12 41.03 -0.24 -2.46
C ILE A 12 39.70 -0.94 -2.75
N PRO A 13 39.71 -2.10 -3.44
CA PRO A 13 38.49 -2.78 -3.88
C PRO A 13 37.53 -3.08 -2.73
N GLU A 14 38.04 -3.34 -1.52
CA GLU A 14 37.18 -3.54 -0.34
C GLU A 14 36.43 -2.26 0.06
N ILE A 15 37.07 -1.10 -0.02
CA ILE A 15 36.45 0.18 0.33
C ILE A 15 35.45 0.59 -0.75
N ILE A 16 35.77 0.41 -2.04
CA ILE A 16 34.81 0.65 -3.13
C ILE A 16 33.58 -0.23 -2.93
N TYR A 17 33.77 -1.53 -2.65
CA TYR A 17 32.66 -2.46 -2.38
C TYR A 17 31.77 -2.00 -1.22
N MET A 18 32.37 -1.57 -0.10
CA MET A 18 31.63 -1.03 1.03
C MET A 18 30.86 0.23 0.64
N ILE A 19 31.49 1.17 -0.07
CA ILE A 19 30.84 2.42 -0.50
C ILE A 19 29.65 2.13 -1.41
N VAL A 20 29.83 1.33 -2.47
CA VAL A 20 28.75 1.06 -3.43
C VAL A 20 27.57 0.34 -2.79
N GLY A 21 27.80 -0.44 -1.74
CA GLY A 21 26.75 -1.12 -0.97
C GLY A 21 25.74 -0.18 -0.30
N TYR A 22 26.07 1.09 -0.13
CA TYR A 22 25.19 2.12 0.46
C TYR A 22 24.58 3.08 -0.56
N LEU A 23 24.87 2.93 -1.85
CA LEU A 23 24.39 3.83 -2.90
C LEU A 23 23.02 3.39 -3.44
N ASP A 24 22.20 4.36 -3.82
CA ASP A 24 20.94 4.12 -4.52
C ASP A 24 21.17 3.75 -6.00
N GLU A 25 20.14 3.21 -6.66
CA GLU A 25 20.25 2.73 -8.05
C GLU A 25 20.71 3.81 -9.04
N PRO A 26 20.18 5.06 -9.02
CA PRO A 26 20.64 6.11 -9.91
C PRO A 26 22.13 6.44 -9.71
N THR A 27 22.60 6.49 -8.46
CA THR A 27 24.02 6.75 -8.18
C THR A 27 24.89 5.55 -8.53
N LEU A 28 24.40 4.32 -8.37
CA LEU A 28 25.08 3.11 -8.83
C LEU A 28 25.30 3.12 -10.35
N ARG A 29 24.33 3.59 -11.14
CA ARG A 29 24.48 3.75 -12.60
C ARG A 29 25.57 4.76 -12.96
N LYS A 30 25.64 5.89 -12.24
CA LYS A 30 26.69 6.91 -12.44
C LYS A 30 28.07 6.37 -12.06
N THR A 31 28.19 5.70 -10.92
CA THR A 31 29.46 5.11 -10.47
C THR A 31 29.97 4.03 -11.41
N ALA A 32 29.07 3.29 -12.07
CA ALA A 32 29.45 2.30 -13.07
C ALA A 32 30.20 2.86 -14.29
N LEU A 33 30.12 4.19 -14.51
CA LEU A 33 30.78 4.92 -15.61
C LEU A 33 32.11 5.58 -15.20
N VAL A 34 32.47 5.56 -13.91
CA VAL A 34 33.64 6.30 -13.38
C VAL A 34 34.96 5.69 -13.85
N CYS A 35 35.20 4.42 -13.53
CA CYS A 35 36.37 3.67 -14.00
C CYS A 35 36.09 2.17 -13.90
N LYS A 36 37.02 1.33 -14.37
CA LYS A 36 36.87 -0.13 -14.39
C LYS A 36 36.63 -0.73 -12.99
N ALA A 37 37.32 -0.24 -11.95
CA ALA A 37 37.17 -0.74 -10.59
C ALA A 37 35.76 -0.46 -10.05
N TRP A 38 35.30 0.78 -10.10
CA TRP A 38 33.93 1.17 -9.71
C TRP A 38 32.88 0.44 -10.54
N SER A 39 33.09 0.33 -11.86
CA SER A 39 32.22 -0.43 -12.77
C SER A 39 32.04 -1.88 -12.33
N GLN A 40 33.11 -2.58 -11.98
CA GLN A 40 33.04 -3.98 -11.53
C GLN A 40 32.20 -4.17 -10.26
N HIS A 41 32.27 -3.24 -9.31
CA HIS A 41 31.50 -3.34 -8.07
C HIS A 41 30.06 -2.85 -8.24
N SER A 42 29.84 -1.74 -8.95
CA SER A 42 28.49 -1.20 -9.21
C SER A 42 27.66 -2.14 -10.07
N ILE A 43 28.25 -2.76 -11.12
CA ILE A 43 27.55 -3.74 -11.97
C ILE A 43 27.03 -4.92 -11.14
N ARG A 44 27.76 -5.40 -10.13
CA ARG A 44 27.30 -6.50 -9.28
C ARG A 44 26.02 -6.16 -8.53
N LEU A 45 25.88 -4.93 -8.05
CA LEU A 45 24.69 -4.48 -7.35
C LEU A 45 23.55 -4.16 -8.31
N LEU A 46 23.84 -3.52 -9.45
CA LEU A 46 22.84 -3.21 -10.49
C LEU A 46 22.23 -4.46 -11.10
N TRP A 47 22.99 -5.56 -11.22
CA TRP A 47 22.50 -6.84 -11.73
C TRP A 47 21.93 -7.76 -10.65
N ASN A 48 21.84 -7.33 -9.38
CA ASN A 48 21.30 -8.16 -8.30
C ASN A 48 19.79 -8.42 -8.48
N GLN A 49 19.05 -7.45 -9.00
CA GLN A 49 17.64 -7.54 -9.30
C GLN A 49 17.36 -7.02 -10.71
N LEU A 50 16.53 -7.74 -11.46
CA LEU A 50 16.09 -7.37 -12.79
C LEU A 50 14.57 -7.37 -12.80
N ILE A 51 13.99 -6.24 -13.16
CA ILE A 51 12.56 -6.10 -13.42
C ILE A 51 12.43 -5.95 -14.93
N ILE A 52 11.81 -6.93 -15.58
CA ILE A 52 11.50 -6.84 -17.00
C ILE A 52 10.21 -6.03 -17.13
N PRO A 53 10.18 -5.01 -18.00
CA PRO A 53 8.99 -4.20 -18.24
C PRO A 53 7.76 -5.05 -18.55
N LYS A 54 6.58 -4.42 -18.43
CA LYS A 54 5.29 -5.04 -18.69
C LYS A 54 5.29 -5.76 -20.05
N ASP A 55 4.61 -6.90 -20.08
CA ASP A 55 4.42 -7.72 -21.29
C ASP A 55 5.71 -8.38 -21.76
N TRP A 56 6.49 -8.83 -20.77
CA TRP A 56 7.81 -9.43 -20.93
C TRP A 56 7.88 -10.50 -22.04
N TYR A 57 6.81 -11.28 -22.26
CA TYR A 57 6.80 -12.37 -23.22
C TYR A 57 6.49 -11.95 -24.67
N SER A 58 5.88 -10.79 -24.89
CA SER A 58 5.53 -10.29 -26.23
C SER A 58 6.62 -9.39 -26.82
N HIS A 59 7.51 -8.85 -25.97
CA HIS A 59 8.60 -7.98 -26.39
C HIS A 59 9.81 -8.75 -26.94
N ASP A 60 10.55 -8.08 -27.83
CA ASP A 60 11.87 -8.56 -28.26
C ASP A 60 12.91 -8.31 -27.17
N LEU A 61 13.26 -9.38 -26.45
CA LEU A 61 14.28 -9.36 -25.42
C LEU A 61 15.70 -9.63 -25.98
N SER A 62 15.88 -9.75 -27.29
CA SER A 62 17.19 -9.97 -27.93
C SER A 62 18.30 -9.00 -27.47
N PRO A 63 18.03 -7.70 -27.25
CA PRO A 63 19.05 -6.76 -26.74
C PRO A 63 19.53 -7.09 -25.31
N LEU A 64 18.74 -7.81 -24.52
CA LEU A 64 19.05 -8.15 -23.13
C LEU A 64 20.01 -9.34 -23.03
N TRP A 65 19.98 -10.26 -24.00
CA TRP A 65 20.74 -11.53 -23.96
C TRP A 65 22.25 -11.36 -23.76
N PRO A 66 22.96 -10.47 -24.47
CA PRO A 66 24.41 -10.30 -24.25
C PRO A 66 24.74 -9.78 -22.84
N GLY A 67 23.82 -9.03 -22.22
CA GLY A 67 23.94 -8.59 -20.83
C GLY A 67 23.79 -9.77 -19.86
N LEU A 68 22.74 -10.56 -20.04
CA LEU A 68 22.48 -11.75 -19.23
C LEU A 68 23.54 -12.85 -19.39
N ASP A 69 24.06 -13.07 -20.59
CA ASP A 69 25.14 -14.03 -20.82
C ASP A 69 26.41 -13.64 -20.05
N ARG A 70 26.68 -12.33 -19.89
CA ARG A 70 27.84 -11.82 -19.13
C ARG A 70 27.60 -11.78 -17.63
N ASN A 71 26.42 -11.32 -17.20
CA ASN A 71 26.16 -10.91 -15.82
C ASN A 71 25.04 -11.70 -15.12
N GLY A 72 24.34 -12.61 -15.80
CA GLY A 72 23.17 -13.30 -15.25
C GLY A 72 23.47 -14.19 -14.05
N HIS A 73 24.72 -14.61 -13.87
CA HIS A 73 25.20 -15.29 -12.65
C HIS A 73 25.17 -14.41 -11.39
N LEU A 74 25.08 -13.08 -11.53
CA LEU A 74 24.97 -12.12 -10.44
C LEU A 74 23.51 -11.90 -10.01
N LEU A 75 22.55 -12.30 -10.83
CA LEU A 75 21.13 -12.05 -10.60
C LEU A 75 20.60 -12.93 -9.47
N LYS A 76 19.99 -12.29 -8.47
CA LYS A 76 19.32 -12.93 -7.33
C LYS A 76 17.81 -12.83 -7.39
N ALA A 77 17.28 -11.78 -8.01
CA ALA A 77 15.84 -11.57 -8.13
C ALA A 77 15.43 -11.21 -9.56
N LEU A 78 14.40 -11.87 -10.08
CA LEU A 78 13.81 -11.61 -11.39
C LEU A 78 12.31 -11.37 -11.21
N CYS A 79 11.84 -10.23 -11.70
CA CYS A 79 10.42 -9.87 -11.71
C CYS A 79 9.96 -9.72 -13.16
N LEU A 80 8.95 -10.47 -13.55
CA LEU A 80 8.34 -10.46 -14.87
C LEU A 80 6.92 -9.91 -14.74
N GLN A 81 6.66 -8.74 -15.32
CA GLN A 81 5.41 -8.01 -15.12
C GLN A 81 4.50 -8.07 -16.35
N LEU A 82 3.19 -7.94 -16.14
CA LEU A 82 2.20 -7.81 -17.20
C LEU A 82 1.38 -6.54 -17.07
N SER A 83 1.01 -5.97 -18.20
CA SER A 83 0.01 -4.91 -18.24
C SER A 83 -1.39 -5.49 -17.99
N PRO A 84 -2.32 -4.69 -17.42
CA PRO A 84 -3.70 -5.14 -17.22
C PRO A 84 -4.39 -5.62 -18.50
N ALA A 85 -4.13 -4.94 -19.63
CA ALA A 85 -4.67 -5.32 -20.94
C ALA A 85 -4.21 -6.72 -21.36
N THR A 86 -2.91 -7.00 -21.23
CA THR A 86 -2.33 -8.29 -21.62
C THR A 86 -2.76 -9.44 -20.71
N ARG A 87 -3.07 -9.17 -19.43
CA ARG A 87 -3.65 -10.20 -18.54
C ARG A 87 -4.98 -10.76 -19.05
N MET A 88 -5.73 -9.95 -19.81
CA MET A 88 -7.03 -10.32 -20.38
C MET A 88 -6.96 -10.83 -21.82
N ALA A 89 -5.75 -10.91 -22.41
CA ALA A 89 -5.57 -11.33 -23.79
C ALA A 89 -6.16 -12.73 -24.03
N GLN A 90 -6.90 -12.87 -25.14
CA GLN A 90 -7.58 -14.12 -25.47
C GLN A 90 -6.71 -15.11 -26.24
N ASP A 91 -5.79 -14.62 -27.06
CA ASP A 91 -4.85 -15.43 -27.85
C ASP A 91 -3.46 -15.35 -27.25
N ILE A 92 -3.02 -16.45 -26.64
CA ILE A 92 -1.72 -16.54 -25.94
C ILE A 92 -0.93 -17.70 -26.54
N ASP A 93 0.22 -17.39 -27.13
CA ASP A 93 1.18 -18.41 -27.56
C ASP A 93 1.98 -18.93 -26.36
N LEU A 94 1.54 -20.06 -25.81
CA LEU A 94 2.22 -20.72 -24.69
C LEU A 94 3.67 -21.09 -25.03
N ALA A 95 3.96 -21.47 -26.29
CA ALA A 95 5.31 -21.86 -26.69
C ALA A 95 6.25 -20.66 -26.68
N GLN A 96 5.78 -19.48 -27.11
CA GLN A 96 6.55 -18.24 -26.99
C GLN A 96 6.90 -17.93 -25.53
N ILE A 97 5.93 -18.04 -24.62
CA ILE A 97 6.12 -17.76 -23.19
C ILE A 97 7.11 -18.73 -22.56
N VAL A 98 6.91 -20.03 -22.79
CA VAL A 98 7.81 -21.08 -22.29
C VAL A 98 9.22 -20.88 -22.84
N ASN A 99 9.37 -20.58 -24.13
CA ASN A 99 10.69 -20.35 -24.75
C ASN A 99 11.39 -19.13 -24.18
N GLN A 100 10.67 -18.02 -23.99
CA GLN A 100 11.24 -16.82 -23.39
C GLN A 100 11.62 -17.06 -21.92
N LEU A 101 10.76 -17.70 -21.13
CA LEU A 101 11.06 -18.05 -19.74
C LEU A 101 12.28 -18.97 -19.66
N THR A 102 12.36 -19.98 -20.52
CA THR A 102 13.50 -20.88 -20.63
C THR A 102 14.79 -20.11 -20.93
N ASN A 103 14.74 -19.18 -21.88
CA ASN A 103 15.90 -18.35 -22.23
C ASN A 103 16.37 -17.45 -21.08
N LEU A 104 15.44 -16.90 -20.29
CA LEU A 104 15.75 -16.09 -19.11
C LEU A 104 16.36 -16.94 -17.99
N LEU A 105 15.72 -18.05 -17.63
CA LEU A 105 16.13 -18.87 -16.49
C LEU A 105 17.43 -19.62 -16.76
N SER A 106 17.66 -20.10 -18.00
CA SER A 106 18.93 -20.75 -18.37
C SER A 106 20.16 -19.83 -18.25
N ARG A 107 19.96 -18.51 -18.29
CA ARG A 107 21.01 -17.49 -18.15
C ARG A 107 21.14 -16.94 -16.73
N THR A 108 20.32 -17.39 -15.79
CA THR A 108 20.27 -16.86 -14.42
C THR A 108 20.43 -17.97 -13.37
N PRO A 109 21.59 -18.67 -13.35
CA PRO A 109 21.76 -19.91 -12.58
C PRO A 109 21.73 -19.73 -11.05
N ASN A 110 21.95 -18.52 -10.56
CA ASN A 110 22.01 -18.19 -9.13
C ASN A 110 20.75 -17.48 -8.61
N LEU A 111 19.67 -17.53 -9.38
CA LEU A 111 18.40 -16.89 -9.06
C LEU A 111 17.82 -17.47 -7.76
N GLU A 112 17.49 -16.60 -6.81
CA GLU A 112 16.93 -16.96 -5.51
C GLU A 112 15.46 -16.54 -5.39
N ARG A 113 15.03 -15.51 -6.12
CA ARG A 113 13.66 -15.00 -6.13
C ARG A 113 13.14 -14.85 -7.55
N LEU A 114 11.97 -15.41 -7.82
CA LEU A 114 11.29 -15.29 -9.09
C LEU A 114 9.85 -14.87 -8.83
N GLN A 115 9.48 -13.70 -9.35
CA GLN A 115 8.09 -13.26 -9.42
C GLN A 115 7.69 -13.22 -10.89
N ILE A 116 6.62 -13.92 -11.24
CA ILE A 116 6.14 -14.01 -12.62
C ILE A 116 4.66 -13.70 -12.70
N GLN A 117 4.32 -12.65 -13.46
CA GLN A 117 2.94 -12.40 -13.87
C GLN A 117 2.68 -13.09 -15.21
N VAL A 118 1.57 -13.80 -15.28
CA VAL A 118 1.13 -14.63 -16.41
C VAL A 118 -0.30 -14.26 -16.83
N PRO A 119 -0.63 -14.31 -18.14
CA PRO A 119 -2.00 -14.15 -18.59
C PRO A 119 -2.95 -15.21 -17.98
N ARG A 120 -4.22 -14.84 -17.77
CA ARG A 120 -5.19 -15.67 -17.02
C ARG A 120 -5.41 -17.08 -17.57
N LYS A 121 -5.27 -17.28 -18.89
CA LYS A 121 -5.50 -18.59 -19.53
C LYS A 121 -4.32 -19.56 -19.40
N ILE A 122 -3.19 -19.12 -18.85
CA ILE A 122 -2.03 -19.98 -18.69
C ILE A 122 -2.27 -20.99 -17.57
N LYS A 123 -1.85 -22.22 -17.84
CA LYS A 123 -1.89 -23.34 -16.90
C LYS A 123 -0.49 -23.58 -16.30
N SER A 124 -0.41 -24.47 -15.32
CA SER A 124 0.80 -24.84 -14.56
C SER A 124 1.98 -25.43 -15.35
N THR A 125 1.91 -25.52 -16.68
CA THR A 125 3.00 -26.00 -17.54
C THR A 125 4.30 -25.19 -17.38
N LEU A 126 4.20 -23.93 -16.96
CA LEU A 126 5.35 -23.08 -16.65
C LEU A 126 6.14 -23.53 -15.42
N LEU A 127 5.50 -24.20 -14.47
CA LEU A 127 6.15 -24.65 -13.23
C LEU A 127 7.25 -25.67 -13.52
N SER A 128 7.03 -26.54 -14.51
CA SER A 128 8.05 -27.50 -14.98
C SER A 128 9.28 -26.79 -15.54
N THR A 129 9.10 -25.71 -16.32
CA THR A 129 10.22 -24.89 -16.82
C THR A 129 11.01 -24.25 -15.67
N VAL A 130 10.32 -23.72 -14.67
CA VAL A 130 10.96 -23.15 -13.47
C VAL A 130 11.75 -24.24 -12.73
N ALA A 131 11.15 -25.40 -12.51
CA ALA A 131 11.77 -26.53 -11.81
C ALA A 131 13.08 -27.00 -12.47
N ILE A 132 13.15 -26.97 -13.80
CA ILE A 132 14.32 -27.43 -14.56
C ILE A 132 15.50 -26.44 -14.41
N HIS A 133 15.22 -25.14 -14.47
CA HIS A 133 16.25 -24.11 -14.61
C HIS A 133 16.59 -23.35 -13.32
N ALA A 134 15.65 -23.20 -12.38
CA ALA A 134 15.80 -22.35 -11.19
C ALA A 134 16.11 -23.16 -9.92
N LYS A 135 17.16 -23.98 -9.94
CA LYS A 135 17.45 -24.94 -8.83
C LYS A 135 17.78 -24.29 -7.48
N ASN A 136 18.26 -23.05 -7.48
CA ASN A 136 18.62 -22.28 -6.28
C ASN A 136 17.47 -21.39 -5.77
N LEU A 137 16.27 -21.54 -6.35
CA LEU A 137 15.14 -20.71 -6.03
C LEU A 137 14.69 -20.92 -4.58
N LYS A 138 14.60 -19.81 -3.84
CA LYS A 138 14.15 -19.76 -2.44
C LYS A 138 12.74 -19.19 -2.32
N GLN A 139 12.35 -18.30 -3.23
CA GLN A 139 11.03 -17.68 -3.24
C GLN A 139 10.45 -17.69 -4.65
N PHE A 140 9.23 -18.17 -4.75
CA PHE A 140 8.48 -18.21 -6.00
C PHE A 140 7.11 -17.57 -5.80
N ASP A 141 6.80 -16.58 -6.63
CA ASP A 141 5.53 -15.85 -6.62
C ASP A 141 4.96 -15.79 -8.04
N THR A 142 3.68 -16.11 -8.19
CA THR A 142 3.00 -16.07 -9.48
C THR A 142 1.51 -15.78 -9.35
N ASP A 143 0.97 -15.01 -10.29
CA ASP A 143 -0.47 -14.75 -10.39
C ASP A 143 -1.24 -15.82 -11.18
N LEU A 144 -0.62 -17.00 -11.37
CA LEU A 144 -1.23 -18.17 -12.00
C LEU A 144 -2.56 -18.53 -11.32
N LEU A 145 -3.60 -18.69 -12.13
CA LEU A 145 -4.95 -18.99 -11.66
C LEU A 145 -5.29 -20.49 -11.66
N GLU A 146 -4.62 -21.28 -12.49
CA GLU A 146 -4.85 -22.73 -12.61
C GLU A 146 -3.60 -23.52 -12.21
N TRP A 147 -3.67 -24.15 -11.04
CA TRP A 147 -2.60 -24.98 -10.49
C TRP A 147 -2.90 -26.47 -10.67
N ASN A 148 -1.85 -27.25 -10.94
CA ASN A 148 -1.90 -28.71 -10.99
C ASN A 148 -0.97 -29.30 -9.92
N SER A 149 -1.47 -30.27 -9.15
CA SER A 149 -0.73 -30.90 -8.05
C SER A 149 0.54 -31.63 -8.51
N ALA A 150 0.53 -32.23 -9.70
CA ALA A 150 1.71 -32.88 -10.27
C ALA A 150 2.80 -31.85 -10.62
N ASP A 151 2.42 -30.72 -11.22
CA ASP A 151 3.36 -29.65 -11.57
C ASP A 151 3.95 -28.96 -10.33
N VAL A 152 3.16 -28.80 -9.27
CA VAL A 152 3.67 -28.31 -7.96
C VAL A 152 4.67 -29.29 -7.36
N THR A 153 4.39 -30.59 -7.43
CA THR A 153 5.33 -31.61 -6.98
C THR A 153 6.63 -31.56 -7.78
N VAL A 154 6.55 -31.34 -9.10
CA VAL A 154 7.73 -31.15 -9.97
C VAL A 154 8.52 -29.91 -9.56
N LEU A 155 7.84 -28.79 -9.33
CA LEU A 155 8.46 -27.55 -8.85
C LEU A 155 9.22 -27.75 -7.54
N LEU A 156 8.57 -28.32 -6.53
CA LEU A 156 9.16 -28.53 -5.20
C LEU A 156 10.35 -29.50 -5.24
N LYS A 157 10.31 -30.53 -6.10
CA LYS A 157 11.44 -31.45 -6.30
C LYS A 157 12.59 -30.81 -7.07
N GLY A 158 12.29 -29.94 -8.04
CA GLY A 158 13.29 -29.22 -8.83
C GLY A 158 13.97 -28.08 -8.07
N CYS A 159 13.26 -27.48 -7.11
CA CYS A 159 13.70 -26.33 -6.30
C CYS A 159 13.77 -26.72 -4.80
N PRO A 160 14.77 -27.52 -4.37
CA PRO A 160 14.83 -28.03 -2.99
C PRO A 160 15.14 -26.96 -1.93
N ALA A 161 15.63 -25.79 -2.35
CA ALA A 161 15.90 -24.65 -1.47
C ALA A 161 14.69 -23.72 -1.28
N LEU A 162 13.50 -24.09 -1.79
CA LEU A 162 12.33 -23.24 -1.76
C LEU A 162 11.83 -23.07 -0.31
N THR A 163 11.88 -21.83 0.16
CA THR A 163 11.42 -21.40 1.49
C THR A 163 10.04 -20.74 1.46
N GLN A 164 9.65 -20.20 0.31
CA GLN A 164 8.39 -19.49 0.12
C GLN A 164 7.75 -19.83 -1.22
N ILE A 165 6.45 -20.09 -1.18
CA ILE A 165 5.59 -20.18 -2.37
C ILE A 165 4.39 -19.24 -2.20
N ALA A 166 4.11 -18.46 -3.23
CA ALA A 166 2.96 -17.57 -3.29
C ALA A 166 2.17 -17.81 -4.58
N GLY A 167 0.84 -17.81 -4.47
CA GLY A 167 -0.01 -17.87 -5.65
C GLY A 167 -1.49 -17.70 -5.39
N HIS A 168 -2.25 -17.68 -6.48
CA HIS A 168 -3.69 -17.53 -6.45
C HIS A 168 -4.41 -18.87 -6.58
N ASN A 169 -5.62 -18.98 -6.02
CA ASN A 169 -6.53 -20.12 -6.20
C ASN A 169 -5.93 -21.49 -5.79
N PHE A 170 -5.15 -21.55 -4.72
CA PHE A 170 -4.68 -22.84 -4.20
C PHE A 170 -5.88 -23.66 -3.72
N THR A 171 -6.01 -24.88 -4.22
CA THR A 171 -7.03 -25.84 -3.77
C THR A 171 -6.46 -26.79 -2.71
N GLY A 172 -7.30 -27.54 -2.01
CA GLY A 172 -6.86 -28.55 -1.06
C GLY A 172 -5.89 -29.57 -1.65
N ASN A 173 -6.14 -30.02 -2.88
CA ASN A 173 -5.22 -30.92 -3.61
C ASN A 173 -3.82 -30.31 -3.80
N ILE A 174 -3.71 -28.98 -3.92
CA ILE A 174 -2.41 -28.29 -4.01
C ILE A 174 -1.74 -28.29 -2.64
N LEU A 175 -2.45 -27.95 -1.57
CA LEU A 175 -1.92 -28.02 -0.20
C LEU A 175 -1.45 -29.44 0.13
N GLN A 176 -2.24 -30.45 -0.22
CA GLN A 176 -1.90 -31.85 -0.03
C GLN A 176 -0.65 -32.25 -0.82
N ALA A 177 -0.51 -31.79 -2.07
CA ALA A 177 0.70 -32.06 -2.87
C ALA A 177 1.96 -31.41 -2.27
N ILE A 178 1.83 -30.19 -1.72
CA ILE A 178 2.91 -29.52 -1.00
C ILE A 178 3.28 -30.33 0.26
N ALA A 179 2.29 -30.72 1.06
CA ALA A 179 2.46 -31.52 2.26
C ALA A 179 3.14 -32.88 1.99
N GLN A 180 2.68 -33.60 0.96
CA GLN A 180 3.22 -34.90 0.54
C GLN A 180 4.66 -34.81 0.00
N THR A 181 5.02 -33.68 -0.61
CA THR A 181 6.41 -33.47 -1.06
C THR A 181 7.35 -33.17 0.12
N SER A 182 6.78 -32.73 1.26
CA SER A 182 7.49 -32.42 2.51
C SER A 182 8.77 -31.59 2.30
N PRO A 183 8.66 -30.39 1.68
CA PRO A 183 9.80 -29.54 1.43
C PRO A 183 10.41 -29.06 2.76
N GLN A 184 11.65 -29.49 3.03
CA GLN A 184 12.31 -29.30 4.33
C GLN A 184 12.52 -27.83 4.74
N GLN A 185 12.54 -26.90 3.78
CA GLN A 185 12.82 -25.48 4.03
C GLN A 185 11.60 -24.57 3.91
N LEU A 186 10.46 -25.10 3.48
CA LEU A 186 9.27 -24.28 3.26
C LEU A 186 8.73 -23.80 4.61
N CYS A 187 8.81 -22.50 4.83
CA CYS A 187 8.35 -21.86 6.06
C CYS A 187 7.42 -20.67 5.80
N LYS A 188 7.14 -20.37 4.52
CA LYS A 188 6.25 -19.26 4.14
C LYS A 188 5.31 -19.71 3.03
N ILE A 189 4.02 -19.48 3.23
CA ILE A 189 3.01 -19.73 2.20
C ILE A 189 2.09 -18.51 2.07
N ASP A 190 1.77 -18.16 0.84
CA ASP A 190 0.81 -17.11 0.51
C ASP A 190 -0.21 -17.63 -0.51
N CYS A 191 -1.46 -17.66 -0.08
CA CYS A 191 -2.60 -18.15 -0.82
C CYS A 191 -3.61 -17.01 -0.96
N THR A 192 -3.75 -16.44 -2.16
CA THR A 192 -4.76 -15.41 -2.44
C THR A 192 -5.96 -16.03 -3.17
N ARG A 193 -7.18 -15.77 -2.69
CA ARG A 193 -8.41 -16.42 -3.18
C ARG A 193 -8.34 -17.96 -3.21
N PRO A 194 -7.84 -18.64 -2.16
CA PRO A 194 -7.80 -20.10 -2.16
C PRO A 194 -9.18 -20.73 -2.11
N LEU A 195 -9.20 -22.01 -2.49
CA LEU A 195 -10.38 -22.87 -2.60
C LEU A 195 -10.11 -24.19 -1.86
N PHE A 196 -9.75 -24.09 -0.59
CA PHE A 196 -9.66 -25.21 0.35
C PHE A 196 -10.62 -25.00 1.52
N ASP A 197 -10.84 -26.02 2.34
CA ASP A 197 -11.63 -25.89 3.57
C ASP A 197 -10.74 -25.88 4.84
N ASP A 198 -11.39 -25.81 6.00
CA ASP A 198 -10.68 -25.79 7.28
C ASP A 198 -9.83 -27.05 7.49
N ASP A 199 -10.37 -28.24 7.17
CA ASP A 199 -9.70 -29.52 7.40
C ASP A 199 -8.43 -29.64 6.55
N GLU A 200 -8.51 -29.22 5.28
CA GLU A 200 -7.38 -29.21 4.35
C GLU A 200 -6.26 -28.26 4.81
N LEU A 201 -6.59 -27.08 5.36
CA LEU A 201 -5.60 -26.18 5.93
C LEU A 201 -4.97 -26.75 7.21
N VAL A 202 -5.77 -27.40 8.05
CA VAL A 202 -5.28 -28.02 9.29
C VAL A 202 -4.37 -29.21 9.01
N GLU A 203 -4.72 -30.05 8.03
CA GLU A 203 -3.85 -31.14 7.57
C GLU A 203 -2.52 -30.60 7.06
N PHE A 204 -2.55 -29.54 6.25
CA PHE A 204 -1.35 -28.84 5.82
C PHE A 204 -0.53 -28.33 7.02
N ALA A 205 -1.14 -27.57 7.93
CA ALA A 205 -0.47 -26.99 9.09
C ALA A 205 0.23 -28.04 9.96
N SER A 206 -0.37 -29.24 10.09
CA SER A 206 0.20 -30.34 10.87
C SER A 206 1.57 -30.83 10.36
N GLN A 207 1.87 -30.61 9.08
CA GLN A 207 3.12 -31.01 8.43
C GLN A 207 4.19 -29.91 8.42
N PHE A 208 3.83 -28.66 8.75
CA PHE A 208 4.72 -27.49 8.71
C PHE A 208 4.78 -26.77 10.06
N PRO A 209 5.27 -27.42 11.14
CA PRO A 209 5.35 -26.80 12.48
C PRO A 209 6.31 -25.62 12.54
N ASP A 210 7.24 -25.53 11.59
CA ASP A 210 8.21 -24.45 11.45
C ASP A 210 7.73 -23.28 10.56
N LEU A 211 6.42 -23.23 10.25
CA LEU A 211 5.85 -22.15 9.46
C LEU A 211 6.02 -20.79 10.18
N VAL A 212 6.62 -19.85 9.46
CA VAL A 212 6.90 -18.48 9.90
C VAL A 212 5.88 -17.50 9.30
N GLN A 213 5.37 -17.78 8.11
CA GLN A 213 4.37 -16.95 7.44
C GLN A 213 3.22 -17.79 6.88
N LEU A 214 1.99 -17.41 7.25
CA LEU A 214 0.76 -17.93 6.70
C LEU A 214 -0.08 -16.74 6.19
N SER A 215 -0.21 -16.62 4.87
CA SER A 215 -1.12 -15.67 4.24
C SER A 215 -2.22 -16.45 3.52
N VAL A 216 -3.45 -16.22 3.92
CA VAL A 216 -4.67 -16.80 3.35
C VAL A 216 -5.66 -15.65 3.22
N SER A 217 -5.71 -15.02 2.05
CA SER A 217 -6.56 -13.84 1.83
C SER A 217 -7.71 -14.12 0.87
N VAL A 218 -8.82 -13.40 1.04
CA VAL A 218 -10.03 -13.52 0.20
C VAL A 218 -10.56 -14.96 0.20
N HIS A 219 -10.63 -15.56 1.39
CA HIS A 219 -11.15 -16.90 1.58
C HIS A 219 -12.64 -16.84 1.93
N PRO A 220 -13.54 -17.50 1.17
CA PRO A 220 -14.99 -17.32 1.33
C PRO A 220 -15.55 -17.93 2.64
N PHE A 221 -14.98 -19.04 3.11
CA PHE A 221 -15.58 -19.84 4.20
C PHE A 221 -14.61 -20.30 5.29
N LEU A 222 -13.45 -19.64 5.46
CA LEU A 222 -12.50 -20.05 6.51
C LEU A 222 -13.09 -19.73 7.88
N THR A 223 -13.07 -20.68 8.83
CA THR A 223 -13.70 -20.50 10.14
C THR A 223 -12.70 -20.52 11.30
N ALA A 224 -13.21 -20.42 12.54
CA ALA A 224 -12.38 -20.61 13.73
C ALA A 224 -11.71 -21.99 13.81
N MET A 225 -12.28 -23.04 13.21
CA MET A 225 -11.68 -24.38 13.23
C MET A 225 -10.31 -24.39 12.55
N ALA A 226 -10.19 -23.73 11.39
CA ALA A 226 -8.92 -23.52 10.71
C ALA A 226 -7.90 -22.80 11.62
N LEU A 227 -8.30 -21.69 12.24
CA LEU A 227 -7.40 -20.92 13.11
C LEU A 227 -6.93 -21.74 14.31
N MET A 228 -7.83 -22.50 14.94
CA MET A 228 -7.51 -23.38 16.07
C MET A 228 -6.55 -24.50 15.68
N GLY A 229 -6.75 -25.12 14.51
CA GLY A 229 -5.83 -26.16 14.03
C GLY A 229 -4.48 -25.59 13.62
N VAL A 230 -4.42 -24.41 13.00
CA VAL A 230 -3.15 -23.70 12.76
C VAL A 230 -2.45 -23.40 14.09
N ALA A 231 -3.19 -22.90 15.09
CA ALA A 231 -2.66 -22.62 16.42
C ALA A 231 -2.10 -23.88 17.11
N GLN A 232 -2.66 -25.05 16.84
CA GLN A 232 -2.22 -26.32 17.41
C GLN A 232 -0.86 -26.78 16.89
N TYR A 233 -0.48 -26.40 15.66
CA TYR A 233 0.72 -26.94 15.00
C TYR A 233 1.80 -25.86 14.76
N CYS A 234 1.42 -24.66 14.36
CA CYS A 234 2.32 -23.62 13.85
C CYS A 234 2.64 -22.56 14.91
N HIS A 235 3.61 -22.83 15.79
CA HIS A 235 3.95 -21.95 16.92
C HIS A 235 5.06 -20.92 16.62
N LYS A 236 5.63 -20.94 15.39
CA LYS A 236 6.70 -20.05 14.95
C LYS A 236 6.20 -18.91 14.04
N LEU A 237 4.88 -18.73 13.95
CA LEU A 237 4.29 -17.69 13.10
C LEU A 237 4.74 -16.29 13.54
N GLU A 238 5.32 -15.57 12.59
CA GLU A 238 5.68 -14.16 12.69
C GLU A 238 4.80 -13.28 11.79
N HIS A 239 4.21 -13.86 10.73
CA HIS A 239 3.42 -13.13 9.73
C HIS A 239 2.11 -13.86 9.44
N ILE A 240 0.99 -13.19 9.71
CA ILE A 240 -0.35 -13.69 9.45
C ILE A 240 -1.12 -12.67 8.61
N ASN A 241 -1.74 -13.14 7.53
CA ASN A 241 -2.63 -12.33 6.70
C ASN A 241 -3.92 -13.10 6.45
N PHE A 242 -5.03 -12.57 6.94
CA PHE A 242 -6.39 -13.05 6.70
C PHE A 242 -7.30 -11.97 6.13
N ARG A 243 -6.72 -11.05 5.35
CA ARG A 243 -7.49 -10.01 4.67
C ARG A 243 -8.66 -10.63 3.91
N PHE A 244 -9.86 -10.08 4.07
CA PHE A 244 -11.06 -10.56 3.38
C PHE A 244 -11.44 -12.02 3.74
N CYS A 245 -11.21 -12.42 4.99
CA CYS A 245 -11.74 -13.67 5.54
C CYS A 245 -12.89 -13.36 6.50
N LEU A 246 -14.13 -13.35 5.99
CA LEU A 246 -15.31 -12.91 6.74
C LEU A 246 -15.83 -13.96 7.76
N GLY A 247 -15.45 -15.23 7.61
CA GLY A 247 -15.92 -16.33 8.46
C GLY A 247 -15.15 -16.53 9.77
N LEU A 248 -14.13 -15.71 10.04
CA LEU A 248 -13.28 -15.85 11.22
C LEU A 248 -14.03 -15.44 12.50
N GLN A 249 -13.81 -16.19 13.58
CA GLN A 249 -14.51 -15.98 14.86
C GLN A 249 -13.51 -15.81 16.02
N ALA A 250 -13.96 -15.14 17.07
CA ALA A 250 -13.15 -14.71 18.22
C ALA A 250 -12.40 -15.85 18.92
N ASN A 251 -13.03 -17.02 19.10
CA ASN A 251 -12.39 -18.18 19.72
C ASN A 251 -11.19 -18.70 18.89
N GLY A 252 -11.29 -18.66 17.56
CA GLY A 252 -10.19 -19.00 16.66
C GLY A 252 -9.03 -18.01 16.77
N PHE A 253 -9.33 -16.70 16.79
CA PHE A 253 -8.32 -15.67 17.02
C PHE A 253 -7.60 -15.81 18.36
N GLN A 254 -8.35 -16.02 19.44
CA GLN A 254 -7.77 -16.20 20.77
C GLN A 254 -6.80 -17.39 20.81
N ALA A 255 -7.15 -18.51 20.16
CA ALA A 255 -6.26 -19.66 20.07
C ALA A 255 -4.99 -19.31 19.26
N LEU A 256 -5.15 -18.72 18.07
CA LEU A 256 -4.05 -18.42 17.16
C LEU A 256 -3.07 -17.39 17.72
N LEU A 257 -3.57 -16.29 18.25
CA LEU A 257 -2.75 -15.23 18.84
C LEU A 257 -2.04 -15.73 20.10
N GLY A 258 -2.73 -16.53 20.93
CA GLY A 258 -2.13 -17.18 22.10
C GLY A 258 -1.03 -18.19 21.76
N ALA A 259 -1.09 -18.82 20.59
CA ALA A 259 -0.08 -19.76 20.09
C ALA A 259 1.05 -19.08 19.29
N SER A 260 0.96 -17.78 19.00
CA SER A 260 1.89 -17.03 18.13
C SER A 260 2.61 -15.90 18.88
N PRO A 261 3.45 -16.19 19.90
CA PRO A 261 4.06 -15.17 20.75
C PRO A 261 5.08 -14.27 20.02
N ASN A 262 5.56 -14.73 18.86
CA ASN A 262 6.51 -14.02 18.01
C ASN A 262 5.82 -13.26 16.87
N LEU A 263 4.51 -13.06 16.90
CA LEU A 263 3.79 -12.39 15.82
C LEU A 263 4.28 -10.94 15.64
N ARG A 264 4.65 -10.61 14.40
CA ARG A 264 5.21 -9.30 13.99
C ARG A 264 4.31 -8.60 12.99
N VAL A 265 3.66 -9.33 12.09
CA VAL A 265 2.78 -8.76 11.06
C VAL A 265 1.43 -9.43 11.12
N LEU A 266 0.38 -8.62 11.23
CA LEU A 266 -1.00 -9.06 11.23
C LEU A 266 -1.82 -8.18 10.27
N ASP A 267 -2.38 -8.79 9.23
CA ASP A 267 -3.32 -8.13 8.30
C ASP A 267 -4.69 -8.80 8.40
N LEU A 268 -5.68 -8.02 8.84
CA LEU A 268 -7.08 -8.42 9.01
C LEU A 268 -8.02 -7.44 8.28
N GLY A 269 -7.53 -6.72 7.27
CA GLY A 269 -8.39 -5.79 6.53
C GLY A 269 -9.60 -6.48 5.89
N LEU A 270 -10.73 -5.77 5.80
CA LEU A 270 -12.00 -6.31 5.26
C LEU A 270 -12.44 -7.61 5.99
N THR A 271 -12.36 -7.64 7.31
CA THR A 271 -12.87 -8.75 8.14
C THR A 271 -13.90 -8.26 9.16
N GLU A 272 -14.60 -9.20 9.79
CA GLU A 272 -15.66 -8.95 10.79
C GLU A 272 -15.11 -8.85 12.23
N VAL A 273 -13.86 -8.44 12.39
CA VAL A 273 -13.20 -8.36 13.71
C VAL A 273 -13.81 -7.29 14.61
N LEU A 274 -13.91 -7.61 15.89
CA LEU A 274 -14.47 -6.74 16.93
C LEU A 274 -13.37 -6.12 17.80
N ASP A 275 -13.72 -5.09 18.58
CA ASP A 275 -12.80 -4.49 19.55
C ASP A 275 -12.21 -5.52 20.53
N ALA A 276 -12.99 -6.54 20.90
CA ALA A 276 -12.52 -7.62 21.77
C ALA A 276 -11.41 -8.45 21.13
N ASP A 277 -11.47 -8.68 19.80
CA ASP A 277 -10.45 -9.43 19.07
C ASP A 277 -9.15 -8.63 18.99
N ILE A 278 -9.25 -7.33 18.73
CA ILE A 278 -8.09 -6.43 18.70
C ILE A 278 -7.48 -6.21 20.10
N ALA A 279 -8.30 -6.26 21.15
CA ALA A 279 -7.81 -6.26 22.53
C ALA A 279 -6.94 -7.50 22.84
N LEU A 280 -7.24 -8.66 22.24
CA LEU A 280 -6.38 -9.84 22.34
C LEU A 280 -5.02 -9.58 21.67
N VAL A 281 -5.00 -8.95 20.49
CA VAL A 281 -3.75 -8.57 19.81
C VAL A 281 -2.90 -7.67 20.72
N ALA A 282 -3.49 -6.64 21.33
CA ALA A 282 -2.80 -5.74 22.24
C ALA A 282 -2.20 -6.47 23.47
N GLY A 283 -2.89 -7.50 23.98
CA GLY A 283 -2.46 -8.26 25.16
C GLY A 283 -1.52 -9.43 24.88
N GLN A 284 -1.56 -10.02 23.69
CA GLN A 284 -0.88 -11.28 23.37
C GLN A 284 0.27 -11.13 22.36
N CYS A 285 0.36 -10.00 21.64
CA CYS A 285 1.35 -9.80 20.57
C CYS A 285 2.30 -8.62 20.86
N PRO A 286 3.16 -8.69 21.89
CA PRO A 286 4.06 -7.58 22.25
C PRO A 286 5.16 -7.31 21.22
N GLN A 287 5.40 -8.26 20.31
CA GLN A 287 6.40 -8.14 19.22
C GLN A 287 5.82 -7.54 17.93
N LEU A 288 4.56 -7.12 17.94
CA LEU A 288 3.88 -6.63 16.74
C LEU A 288 4.58 -5.38 16.18
N GLU A 289 4.93 -5.45 14.89
CA GLU A 289 5.58 -4.40 14.12
C GLU A 289 4.63 -3.83 13.05
N THR A 290 3.68 -4.62 12.53
CA THR A 290 2.71 -4.18 11.53
C THR A 290 1.32 -4.67 11.88
N LEU A 291 0.36 -3.74 11.96
CA LEU A 291 -1.06 -4.04 12.07
C LEU A 291 -1.82 -3.35 10.94
N LYS A 292 -2.59 -4.12 10.18
CA LYS A 292 -3.46 -3.63 9.12
C LYS A 292 -4.90 -4.06 9.39
N LEU A 293 -5.78 -3.08 9.47
CA LEU A 293 -7.22 -3.22 9.73
C LEU A 293 -8.08 -2.44 8.72
N PRO A 294 -7.66 -2.15 7.48
CA PRO A 294 -8.44 -1.26 6.62
C PRO A 294 -9.84 -1.83 6.35
N PHE A 295 -10.85 -0.97 6.34
CA PHE A 295 -12.26 -1.31 6.15
C PHE A 295 -12.86 -2.29 7.18
N CYS A 296 -12.28 -2.41 8.38
CA CYS A 296 -12.94 -3.13 9.47
C CYS A 296 -14.03 -2.25 10.08
N SER A 297 -15.29 -2.55 9.78
CA SER A 297 -16.45 -1.70 10.14
C SER A 297 -16.98 -1.91 11.56
N HIS A 298 -16.40 -2.85 12.33
CA HIS A 298 -16.88 -3.23 13.66
C HIS A 298 -15.94 -2.83 14.81
N ILE A 299 -14.80 -2.21 14.50
CA ILE A 299 -13.84 -1.71 15.49
C ILE A 299 -14.06 -0.22 15.77
N THR A 300 -13.74 0.22 16.98
CA THR A 300 -13.85 1.61 17.45
C THR A 300 -12.51 2.15 17.92
N GLU A 301 -12.46 3.40 18.38
CA GLU A 301 -11.24 3.94 19.00
C GLU A 301 -10.75 3.13 20.21
N ALA A 302 -11.64 2.38 20.90
CA ALA A 302 -11.32 1.71 22.15
C ALA A 302 -10.25 0.64 21.95
N SER A 303 -10.35 -0.14 20.86
CA SER A 303 -9.36 -1.14 20.53
C SER A 303 -8.04 -0.54 20.09
N ILE A 304 -8.08 0.52 19.27
CA ILE A 304 -6.87 1.19 18.78
C ILE A 304 -6.11 1.85 19.93
N ARG A 305 -6.80 2.44 20.92
CA ARG A 305 -6.18 2.93 22.17
C ARG A 305 -5.36 1.83 22.86
N GLY A 306 -5.88 0.61 22.91
CA GLY A 306 -5.17 -0.56 23.45
C GLY A 306 -3.90 -0.88 22.65
N ILE A 307 -3.99 -0.88 21.32
CA ILE A 307 -2.86 -1.16 20.42
C ILE A 307 -1.75 -0.12 20.59
N VAL A 308 -2.06 1.17 20.46
CA VAL A 308 -1.04 2.24 20.51
C VAL A 308 -0.39 2.37 21.88
N SER A 309 -1.09 1.96 22.95
CA SER A 309 -0.56 1.97 24.32
C SER A 309 0.28 0.74 24.65
N SER A 310 0.03 -0.42 24.02
CA SER A 310 0.64 -1.70 24.39
C SER A 310 1.76 -2.12 23.42
N CYS A 311 1.61 -1.85 22.13
CA CYS A 311 2.50 -2.33 21.08
C CYS A 311 3.67 -1.35 20.82
N ALA A 312 4.64 -1.29 21.74
CA ALA A 312 5.78 -0.37 21.64
C ALA A 312 6.70 -0.60 20.41
N ARG A 313 6.63 -1.78 19.79
CA ARG A 313 7.42 -2.14 18.61
C ARG A 313 6.73 -1.83 17.27
N LEU A 314 5.52 -1.27 17.31
CA LEU A 314 4.73 -1.00 16.11
C LEU A 314 5.45 0.03 15.21
N LEU A 315 5.63 -0.36 13.95
CA LEU A 315 6.24 0.42 12.88
C LEU A 315 5.21 0.81 11.81
N HIS A 316 4.17 0.01 11.62
CA HIS A 316 3.14 0.25 10.61
C HIS A 316 1.75 0.04 11.22
N LEU A 317 0.91 1.07 11.14
CA LEU A 317 -0.50 1.01 11.53
C LEU A 317 -1.36 1.53 10.38
N ASP A 318 -2.26 0.68 9.88
CA ASP A 318 -3.28 1.03 8.90
C ASP A 318 -4.65 0.73 9.49
N VAL A 319 -5.43 1.77 9.75
CA VAL A 319 -6.83 1.70 10.21
C VAL A 319 -7.75 2.44 9.24
N SER A 320 -7.35 2.49 7.98
CA SER A 320 -8.06 3.27 6.97
C SER A 320 -9.48 2.77 6.73
N PHE A 321 -10.43 3.68 6.53
CA PHE A 321 -11.85 3.40 6.27
C PHE A 321 -12.55 2.60 7.38
N CYS A 322 -12.04 2.68 8.61
CA CYS A 322 -12.74 2.26 9.81
C CYS A 322 -13.55 3.45 10.36
N ASP A 323 -14.75 3.63 9.81
CA ASP A 323 -15.62 4.78 10.02
C ASP A 323 -16.03 5.03 11.49
N LYS A 324 -16.08 3.97 12.30
CA LYS A 324 -16.38 4.01 13.74
C LYS A 324 -15.20 4.42 14.62
N ILE A 325 -13.98 4.54 14.09
CA ILE A 325 -12.83 5.04 14.84
C ILE A 325 -12.89 6.57 14.89
N LEU A 326 -12.97 7.14 16.09
CA LEU A 326 -12.99 8.59 16.26
C LEU A 326 -11.58 9.17 16.48
N LEU A 327 -11.43 10.48 16.26
CA LEU A 327 -10.19 11.23 16.54
C LEU A 327 -9.77 11.21 18.03
N SER A 328 -10.62 10.68 18.90
CA SER A 328 -10.33 10.49 20.33
C SER A 328 -9.18 9.49 20.57
N ILE A 329 -8.75 8.71 19.56
CA ILE A 329 -7.49 7.94 19.62
C ILE A 329 -6.24 8.82 19.88
N PHE A 330 -6.35 10.13 19.67
CA PHE A 330 -5.29 11.10 19.87
C PHE A 330 -5.43 11.93 21.16
N ASP A 331 -6.38 11.58 22.04
CA ASP A 331 -6.56 12.29 23.31
C ASP A 331 -5.23 12.34 24.11
N ALA A 332 -5.01 13.45 24.83
CA ALA A 332 -3.74 13.72 25.49
C ALA A 332 -3.45 12.80 26.70
N ASP A 333 -4.48 12.12 27.22
CA ASP A 333 -4.37 11.12 28.28
C ASP A 333 -3.89 9.75 27.75
N ILE A 334 -3.86 9.56 26.42
CA ILE A 334 -3.33 8.35 25.78
C ILE A 334 -1.87 8.58 25.41
N ALA A 335 -0.97 7.86 26.07
CA ALA A 335 0.43 7.82 25.69
C ALA A 335 0.66 6.71 24.65
N TRP A 336 0.91 7.11 23.39
CA TRP A 336 1.35 6.17 22.37
C TRP A 336 2.74 5.62 22.74
N ALA A 337 2.82 4.32 23.01
CA ALA A 337 4.07 3.63 23.27
C ALA A 337 4.86 3.37 21.97
N CYS A 338 4.18 3.37 20.83
CA CYS A 338 4.74 3.15 19.50
C CYS A 338 5.48 4.38 18.92
N GLU A 339 6.46 4.94 19.64
CA GLU A 339 7.21 6.12 19.19
C GLU A 339 8.07 5.88 17.93
N ARG A 340 8.25 4.60 17.56
CA ARG A 340 8.98 4.17 16.36
C ARG A 340 8.09 4.02 15.11
N LEU A 341 6.83 4.45 15.19
CA LEU A 341 5.89 4.33 14.08
C LEU A 341 6.42 5.07 12.85
N ASP A 342 6.52 4.32 11.76
CA ASP A 342 7.13 4.71 10.49
C ASP A 342 6.07 4.97 9.41
N HIS A 343 4.97 4.22 9.46
CA HIS A 343 3.86 4.26 8.53
C HIS A 343 2.54 4.33 9.28
N LEU A 344 1.76 5.39 9.03
CA LEU A 344 0.45 5.60 9.63
C LEU A 344 -0.57 5.96 8.54
N ASP A 345 -1.57 5.10 8.36
CA ASP A 345 -2.75 5.39 7.54
C ASP A 345 -3.99 5.46 8.43
N ILE A 346 -4.57 6.65 8.51
CA ILE A 346 -5.79 6.99 9.23
C ILE A 346 -6.85 7.54 8.28
N SER A 347 -6.79 7.21 6.99
CA SER A 347 -7.77 7.68 6.02
C SER A 347 -9.17 7.25 6.40
N GLY A 348 -10.19 8.06 6.13
CA GLY A 348 -11.59 7.65 6.26
C GLY A 348 -12.03 7.24 7.67
N ILE A 349 -11.18 7.42 8.69
CA ILE A 349 -11.63 7.38 10.09
C ILE A 349 -12.52 8.60 10.35
N HIS A 350 -13.21 8.58 11.49
CA HIS A 350 -14.12 9.65 11.89
C HIS A 350 -15.22 9.83 10.83
N GLY A 351 -16.05 8.79 10.69
CA GLY A 351 -17.08 8.67 9.65
C GLY A 351 -17.94 9.94 9.49
N SER A 352 -18.58 10.05 8.33
CA SER A 352 -19.39 11.23 7.94
C SER A 352 -20.54 11.57 8.93
N TYR A 353 -20.88 10.64 9.83
CA TYR A 353 -21.89 10.77 10.88
C TYR A 353 -21.49 11.65 12.07
N ALA A 354 -20.33 12.32 12.04
CA ALA A 354 -20.04 13.37 13.01
C ALA A 354 -20.94 14.59 12.77
N VAL A 355 -22.12 14.57 13.40
CA VAL A 355 -23.08 15.67 13.59
C VAL A 355 -22.44 16.87 14.34
N ASP A 356 -21.14 16.82 14.66
CA ASP A 356 -20.50 17.82 15.51
C ASP A 356 -19.09 18.18 14.99
N VAL A 357 -19.05 18.99 13.92
CA VAL A 357 -17.85 19.70 13.44
C VAL A 357 -17.07 20.33 14.60
N THR A 358 -17.81 20.85 15.58
CA THR A 358 -17.31 21.48 16.80
C THR A 358 -16.43 20.54 17.63
N ARG A 359 -16.80 19.26 17.77
CA ARG A 359 -16.02 18.28 18.55
C ARG A 359 -14.77 17.82 17.82
N ALA A 360 -14.84 17.64 16.50
CA ALA A 360 -13.67 17.30 15.70
C ALA A 360 -12.59 18.39 15.78
N CYS A 361 -12.98 19.66 15.64
CA CYS A 361 -12.07 20.80 15.75
C CYS A 361 -11.38 20.92 17.12
N MET A 362 -12.05 20.50 18.21
CA MET A 362 -11.44 20.49 19.55
C MET A 362 -10.34 19.43 19.72
N LEU A 363 -10.35 18.37 18.92
CA LEU A 363 -9.40 17.26 19.01
C LEU A 363 -8.20 17.41 18.07
N LEU A 364 -8.29 18.25 17.03
CA LEU A 364 -7.20 18.51 16.09
C LEU A 364 -5.88 18.92 16.79
N PRO A 365 -5.86 19.82 17.79
CA PRO A 365 -4.61 20.14 18.50
C PRO A 365 -3.99 18.96 19.26
N ALA A 366 -4.81 18.04 19.77
CA ALA A 366 -4.32 16.82 20.42
C ALA A 366 -3.71 15.87 19.38
N MET A 367 -4.40 15.68 18.25
CA MET A 367 -3.90 14.94 17.09
C MET A 367 -2.56 15.45 16.60
N TYR A 368 -2.44 16.74 16.28
CA TYR A 368 -1.17 17.30 15.79
C TYR A 368 -0.05 17.11 16.80
N ARG A 369 -0.30 17.32 18.11
CA ARG A 369 0.71 17.09 19.15
C ARG A 369 1.16 15.63 19.19
N GLN A 370 0.25 14.67 19.10
CA GLN A 370 0.62 13.26 19.08
C GLN A 370 1.39 12.90 17.80
N LEU A 371 0.93 13.35 16.63
CA LEU A 371 1.66 13.19 15.37
C LEU A 371 3.06 13.79 15.47
N GLY A 372 3.21 14.99 16.02
CA GLY A 372 4.50 15.65 16.23
C GLY A 372 5.49 14.89 17.12
N ARG A 373 5.03 13.91 17.91
CA ARG A 373 5.90 13.00 18.67
C ARG A 373 6.49 11.88 17.81
N LEU A 374 5.83 11.52 16.71
CA LEU A 374 6.27 10.46 15.78
C LEU A 374 7.36 10.98 14.83
N THR A 375 8.46 11.48 15.37
CA THR A 375 9.54 12.16 14.62
C THR A 375 10.26 11.28 13.59
N VAL A 376 10.04 9.95 13.64
CA VAL A 376 10.60 8.99 12.67
C VAL A 376 9.64 8.64 11.54
N LEU A 377 8.39 9.13 11.58
CA LEU A 377 7.35 8.84 10.59
C LEU A 377 7.81 9.23 9.18
N ARG A 378 7.72 8.29 8.25
CA ARG A 378 8.06 8.44 6.82
C ARG A 378 6.83 8.50 5.94
N TYR A 379 5.75 7.83 6.35
CA TYR A 379 4.49 7.79 5.61
C TYR A 379 3.33 8.19 6.50
N LEU A 380 2.59 9.22 6.08
CA LEU A 380 1.37 9.67 6.74
C LEU A 380 0.27 9.86 5.71
N LYS A 381 -0.83 9.15 5.91
CA LYS A 381 -2.03 9.32 5.11
C LYS A 381 -3.22 9.62 6.02
N MET A 382 -3.87 10.75 5.75
CA MET A 382 -5.02 11.28 6.50
C MET A 382 -6.10 11.74 5.54
N ALA A 383 -6.36 10.93 4.51
CA ALA A 383 -7.33 11.25 3.48
C ALA A 383 -8.78 11.05 3.97
N GLY A 384 -9.73 11.89 3.58
CA GLY A 384 -11.16 11.69 3.87
C GLY A 384 -11.86 12.82 4.64
N HIS A 385 -13.19 12.81 4.58
CA HIS A 385 -14.09 13.89 5.03
C HIS A 385 -14.08 14.17 6.55
N GLY A 386 -13.27 13.46 7.33
CA GLY A 386 -13.07 13.67 8.77
C GLY A 386 -12.02 14.73 9.11
N PHE A 387 -11.19 15.13 8.14
CA PHE A 387 -10.09 16.06 8.37
C PHE A 387 -10.40 17.45 7.83
N SER A 388 -10.30 18.45 8.71
CA SER A 388 -10.22 19.85 8.36
C SER A 388 -8.89 20.37 8.85
N LEU A 389 -8.06 20.85 7.92
CA LEU A 389 -6.80 21.51 8.24
C LEU A 389 -7.00 22.99 8.63
N GLN A 390 -8.26 23.46 8.77
CA GLN A 390 -8.56 24.72 9.43
C GLN A 390 -7.95 24.70 10.84
N MET A 391 -7.15 25.70 11.21
CA MET A 391 -6.22 25.74 12.38
C MET A 391 -4.80 25.20 12.14
N LEU A 392 -4.34 25.21 10.88
CA LEU A 392 -2.97 24.90 10.50
C LEU A 392 -1.91 25.66 11.32
N ASP A 393 -2.15 26.86 11.84
CA ASP A 393 -1.16 27.54 12.70
C ASP A 393 -0.80 26.77 13.98
N VAL A 394 -1.76 26.06 14.58
CA VAL A 394 -1.51 25.21 15.76
C VAL A 394 -0.80 23.90 15.33
N GLY A 395 -1.22 23.33 14.20
CA GLY A 395 -0.68 22.08 13.67
C GLY A 395 0.71 22.21 13.03
N LYS A 396 1.03 23.36 12.41
CA LYS A 396 2.30 23.65 11.71
C LYS A 396 3.50 23.40 12.61
N SER A 397 3.46 23.93 13.84
CA SER A 397 4.56 23.79 14.79
C SER A 397 4.86 22.32 15.13
N GLU A 398 3.81 21.51 15.27
CA GLU A 398 3.92 20.09 15.61
C GLU A 398 4.29 19.24 14.39
N LEU A 399 3.63 19.44 13.26
CA LEU A 399 3.92 18.74 12.01
C LEU A 399 5.33 19.06 11.50
N SER A 400 5.84 20.28 11.74
CA SER A 400 7.21 20.63 11.38
C SER A 400 8.27 19.72 12.04
N LYS A 401 7.93 18.99 13.11
CA LYS A 401 8.81 18.02 13.77
C LYS A 401 9.01 16.74 12.95
N LEU A 402 8.14 16.46 11.98
CA LEU A 402 8.19 15.27 11.11
C LEU A 402 9.23 15.42 9.99
N LYS A 403 10.50 15.63 10.35
CA LYS A 403 11.59 15.89 9.39
C LYS A 403 11.96 14.71 8.49
N LYS A 404 11.45 13.51 8.79
CA LYS A 404 11.65 12.30 7.99
C LYS A 404 10.50 11.98 7.04
N LEU A 405 9.43 12.77 7.01
CA LEU A 405 8.28 12.48 6.19
C LEU A 405 8.65 12.48 4.69
N GLU A 406 8.36 11.37 4.03
CA GLU A 406 8.66 11.10 2.61
C GLU A 406 7.38 11.08 1.78
N THR A 407 6.27 10.60 2.35
CA THR A 407 4.95 10.56 1.72
C THR A 407 3.89 11.21 2.62
N LEU A 408 3.14 12.15 2.07
CA LEU A 408 1.97 12.76 2.69
C LEU A 408 0.78 12.70 1.74
N ASP A 409 -0.35 12.18 2.20
CA ASP A 409 -1.62 12.20 1.47
C ASP A 409 -2.73 12.79 2.36
N ILE A 410 -3.25 13.93 1.92
CA ILE A 410 -4.32 14.70 2.57
C ILE A 410 -5.57 14.79 1.69
N SER A 411 -5.72 13.88 0.71
CA SER A 411 -6.83 13.94 -0.24
C SER A 411 -8.22 13.80 0.40
N LYS A 412 -9.25 14.26 -0.30
CA LYS A 412 -10.66 14.19 0.15
C LYS A 412 -10.94 14.98 1.43
N LEU A 413 -10.39 16.19 1.56
CA LEU A 413 -10.63 17.06 2.71
C LEU A 413 -12.11 17.43 2.83
N ARG A 414 -12.56 17.68 4.06
CA ARG A 414 -13.94 18.15 4.30
C ARG A 414 -14.20 19.55 3.74
N LYS A 415 -13.18 20.39 3.78
CA LYS A 415 -13.20 21.76 3.25
C LYS A 415 -11.91 21.97 2.47
N PRO A 416 -11.97 22.66 1.31
CA PRO A 416 -10.78 22.95 0.54
C PRO A 416 -9.87 23.91 1.30
N LEU A 417 -8.57 23.81 1.03
CA LEU A 417 -7.54 24.67 1.61
C LEU A 417 -7.11 25.77 0.65
N PRO A 418 -6.81 26.98 1.14
CA PRO A 418 -6.12 28.00 0.36
C PRO A 418 -4.83 27.45 -0.26
N TRP A 419 -4.53 27.83 -1.51
CA TRP A 419 -3.30 27.42 -2.19
C TRP A 419 -2.04 27.72 -1.37
N LYS A 420 -2.02 28.88 -0.72
CA LYS A 420 -0.93 29.31 0.16
C LYS A 420 -0.66 28.31 1.30
N ASP A 421 -1.71 27.81 1.95
CA ASP A 421 -1.59 26.86 3.05
C ASP A 421 -1.02 25.52 2.57
N LEU A 422 -1.40 25.08 1.36
CA LEU A 422 -0.86 23.87 0.74
C LEU A 422 0.65 23.98 0.47
N VAL A 423 1.09 25.14 -0.05
CA VAL A 423 2.52 25.45 -0.26
C VAL A 423 3.27 25.44 1.06
N GLU A 424 2.73 26.11 2.08
CA GLU A 424 3.33 26.13 3.42
C GLU A 424 3.47 24.72 4.00
N ILE A 425 2.48 23.83 3.82
CA ILE A 425 2.57 22.42 4.23
C ILE A 425 3.72 21.70 3.52
N GLY A 426 3.85 21.89 2.20
CA GLY A 426 4.96 21.31 1.41
C GLY A 426 6.32 21.74 1.95
N ASP A 427 6.47 23.01 2.30
CA ASP A 427 7.72 23.59 2.82
C ASP A 427 8.11 23.07 4.22
N LEU A 428 7.17 22.52 4.99
CA LEU A 428 7.47 21.96 6.33
C LEU A 428 8.38 20.73 6.27
N PHE A 429 8.32 19.98 5.16
CA PHE A 429 8.85 18.62 5.05
C PHE A 429 10.02 18.54 4.05
N PRO A 430 11.28 18.66 4.51
CA PRO A 430 12.44 18.75 3.62
C PRO A 430 12.78 17.45 2.87
N ARG A 431 12.13 16.33 3.21
CA ARG A 431 12.33 15.01 2.60
C ARG A 431 11.12 14.51 1.83
N LEU A 432 10.10 15.35 1.67
CA LEU A 432 8.88 14.96 0.98
C LEU A 432 9.19 14.64 -0.48
N THR A 433 8.83 13.44 -0.90
CA THR A 433 8.99 12.95 -2.28
C THR A 433 7.64 12.78 -2.95
N GLU A 434 6.61 12.46 -2.17
CA GLU A 434 5.25 12.24 -2.65
C GLU A 434 4.26 13.07 -1.81
N PHE A 435 3.55 13.97 -2.48
CA PHE A 435 2.47 14.76 -1.87
C PHE A 435 1.19 14.60 -2.70
N GLN A 436 0.14 14.04 -2.09
CA GLN A 436 -1.13 13.75 -2.75
C GLN A 436 -2.29 14.57 -2.16
N PHE A 437 -3.09 15.15 -3.05
CA PHE A 437 -4.33 15.91 -2.77
C PHE A 437 -5.23 15.90 -4.02
N ARG A 438 -6.55 16.15 -3.90
CA ARG A 438 -7.44 16.33 -5.07
C ARG A 438 -7.50 17.80 -5.46
N SER A 439 -7.81 18.08 -6.73
CA SER A 439 -8.06 19.45 -7.22
C SER A 439 -9.17 20.14 -6.41
N SER A 440 -10.24 19.42 -6.08
CA SER A 440 -11.36 19.91 -5.28
C SER A 440 -11.02 20.16 -3.80
N ASP A 441 -9.86 19.72 -3.32
CA ASP A 441 -9.39 19.98 -1.96
C ASP A 441 -8.64 21.33 -1.84
N VAL A 442 -8.52 22.10 -2.93
CA VAL A 442 -7.70 23.32 -2.99
C VAL A 442 -8.48 24.49 -3.57
N ILE A 443 -8.40 25.65 -2.91
CA ILE A 443 -8.89 26.93 -3.39
C ILE A 443 -7.78 27.55 -4.26
N PRO A 444 -8.00 27.79 -5.56
CA PRO A 444 -7.05 28.43 -6.45
C PRO A 444 -6.66 29.84 -5.98
N PRO A 445 -5.43 30.30 -6.24
CA PRO A 445 -4.96 31.63 -5.84
C PRO A 445 -5.79 32.78 -6.44
N GLU A 446 -6.44 32.58 -7.59
CA GLU A 446 -7.30 33.56 -8.25
C GLU A 446 -8.59 33.88 -7.46
N LEU A 447 -9.05 32.94 -6.63
CA LEU A 447 -10.26 33.10 -5.80
C LEU A 447 -9.94 33.54 -4.36
N ASP A 448 -8.66 33.51 -3.94
CA ASP A 448 -8.20 33.98 -2.62
C ASP A 448 -8.14 35.52 -2.51
N GLU A 449 -8.14 36.24 -3.64
CA GLU A 449 -8.03 37.71 -3.67
C GLU A 449 -9.39 38.45 -3.72
N GLU A 450 -10.45 37.82 -4.24
CA GLU A 450 -11.78 38.46 -4.36
C GLU A 450 -12.50 38.65 -3.01
N GLU A 451 -12.26 37.79 -2.01
CA GLU A 451 -12.84 37.96 -0.66
C GLU A 451 -12.25 39.16 0.12
N LYS A 452 -11.16 39.78 -0.37
CA LYS A 452 -10.58 40.99 0.27
C LYS A 452 -11.10 42.30 -0.29
N GLU A 453 -11.75 42.33 -1.45
CA GLU A 453 -12.22 43.58 -2.07
C GLU A 453 -13.67 43.96 -1.72
N GLU A 454 -14.50 43.06 -1.20
CA GLU A 454 -15.87 43.41 -0.73
C GLU A 454 -15.91 44.07 0.67
N GLY A 455 -14.76 44.49 1.19
CA GLY A 455 -14.59 45.14 2.49
C GLY A 455 -14.28 46.64 2.41
N GLY A 456 -14.99 47.41 1.59
CA GLY A 456 -14.86 48.88 1.66
C GLY A 456 -15.61 49.67 0.59
N ASP A 457 -16.79 50.19 0.93
CA ASP A 457 -17.02 51.64 0.85
C ASP A 457 -18.29 52.06 1.61
N GLU A 458 -18.10 52.93 2.60
CA GLU A 458 -19.17 53.71 3.22
C GLU A 458 -19.50 54.94 2.34
N SER A 459 -20.78 55.34 2.35
CA SER A 459 -21.38 56.52 1.70
C SER A 459 -21.75 56.31 0.21
N THR A 460 -23.01 56.42 -0.21
CA THR A 460 -23.88 57.60 -0.08
C THR A 460 -25.38 57.26 -0.02
N THR A 461 -26.07 58.02 0.82
CA THR A 461 -27.52 58.17 0.98
C THR A 461 -28.33 58.37 -0.31
N LYS A 462 -29.52 57.74 -0.39
CA LYS A 462 -30.81 58.37 -0.76
C LYS A 462 -32.04 57.44 -0.56
N ASP A 463 -32.84 57.78 0.45
CA ASP A 463 -34.32 57.83 0.53
C ASP A 463 -35.20 56.76 -0.20
N VAL A 464 -35.75 55.79 0.57
CA VAL A 464 -37.18 55.58 1.01
C VAL A 464 -38.31 55.82 -0.04
N PRO A 465 -39.45 55.05 -0.11
CA PRO A 465 -40.15 54.36 0.99
C PRO A 465 -40.75 52.94 0.77
N GLU A 466 -41.11 52.39 1.92
CA GLU A 466 -42.03 51.28 2.21
C GLU A 466 -43.41 51.37 1.54
N ALA A 467 -43.98 50.20 1.22
CA ALA A 467 -45.43 49.98 1.23
C ALA A 467 -45.76 48.50 1.51
N GLU A 468 -46.38 48.25 2.67
CA GLU A 468 -47.10 47.02 3.01
C GLU A 468 -48.29 46.79 2.06
N LYS A 469 -48.59 45.53 1.70
CA LYS A 469 -49.97 44.95 1.76
C LYS A 469 -50.08 43.47 1.33
N THR A 470 -50.54 42.67 2.28
CA THR A 470 -51.64 41.66 2.25
C THR A 470 -51.62 40.43 1.32
N LEU A 471 -51.89 39.29 1.97
CA LEU A 471 -52.24 37.95 1.45
C LEU A 471 -53.52 37.93 0.59
N GLU A 472 -53.59 37.02 -0.41
CA GLU A 472 -54.51 35.86 -0.47
C GLU A 472 -54.46 35.10 -1.83
N ASP A 473 -54.55 33.76 -1.71
CA ASP A 473 -55.09 32.73 -2.62
C ASP A 473 -54.43 32.28 -3.96
N ALA A 474 -53.81 31.10 -3.86
CA ALA A 474 -54.05 29.83 -4.59
C ALA A 474 -54.15 29.78 -6.14
N ALA A 475 -53.20 29.07 -6.76
CA ALA A 475 -53.45 27.99 -7.75
C ALA A 475 -52.14 27.30 -8.23
N LEU A 476 -52.30 26.04 -8.64
CA LEU A 476 -51.34 24.97 -8.98
C LEU A 476 -50.33 25.24 -10.15
N GLU A 477 -49.13 24.64 -9.98
CA GLU A 477 -48.18 24.04 -10.96
C GLU A 477 -47.42 24.91 -12.00
N PRO A 478 -46.29 24.43 -12.57
CA PRO A 478 -45.04 23.96 -11.96
C PRO A 478 -43.86 24.91 -12.31
N ALA A 479 -42.84 24.96 -11.44
CA ALA A 479 -41.68 25.85 -11.63
C ALA A 479 -40.80 25.37 -12.80
N LYS A 480 -40.72 26.18 -13.84
CA LYS A 480 -39.61 26.17 -14.81
C LYS A 480 -38.33 26.58 -14.08
N GLU A 481 -37.32 25.72 -14.18
CA GLU A 481 -35.94 26.04 -13.85
C GLU A 481 -35.53 27.35 -14.54
N LYS A 482 -35.13 28.34 -13.73
CA LYS A 482 -34.32 29.45 -14.21
C LYS A 482 -32.87 29.05 -13.96
N GLU A 483 -32.15 28.87 -15.05
CA GLU A 483 -30.69 28.76 -15.09
C GLU A 483 -30.03 29.88 -14.25
N PRO A 484 -28.99 29.57 -13.46
CA PRO A 484 -28.06 30.59 -12.98
C PRO A 484 -27.15 31.05 -14.15
N PRO A 485 -26.53 32.25 -14.05
CA PRO A 485 -25.94 32.93 -15.19
C PRO A 485 -24.73 32.18 -15.74
N SER A 486 -24.62 32.23 -17.07
CA SER A 486 -23.57 31.68 -17.90
C SER A 486 -22.18 32.05 -17.37
N GLN A 487 -21.39 31.03 -17.02
CA GLN A 487 -19.94 31.16 -16.90
C GLN A 487 -19.38 31.61 -18.24
N ALA A 488 -18.80 32.80 -18.27
CA ALA A 488 -17.99 33.24 -19.39
C ALA A 488 -16.74 32.36 -19.46
N LEU A 489 -16.63 31.56 -20.52
CA LEU A 489 -15.38 30.94 -20.93
C LEU A 489 -14.32 32.03 -21.14
N LEU A 490 -13.32 32.08 -20.28
CA LEU A 490 -12.01 32.64 -20.63
C LEU A 490 -11.02 31.47 -20.69
N THR A 491 -10.87 31.00 -21.93
CA THR A 491 -9.81 30.13 -22.40
C THR A 491 -8.47 30.87 -22.31
N GLU A 492 -7.63 30.47 -21.37
CA GLU A 492 -6.16 30.41 -21.51
C GLU A 492 -5.67 29.38 -20.47
N ASP A 493 -5.81 28.11 -20.83
CA ASP A 493 -5.37 26.96 -20.03
C ASP A 493 -3.84 26.94 -19.90
N ILE A 494 -3.32 27.58 -18.86
CA ILE A 494 -2.12 27.05 -18.22
C ILE A 494 -2.62 25.87 -17.38
N PRO A 495 -2.27 24.61 -17.70
CA PRO A 495 -2.75 23.48 -16.91
C PRO A 495 -2.31 23.71 -15.48
N MET A 496 -3.24 23.65 -14.52
CA MET A 496 -2.96 23.83 -13.09
C MET A 496 -1.71 23.04 -12.63
N ALA A 497 -1.43 21.90 -13.26
CA ALA A 497 -0.21 21.11 -13.09
C ALA A 497 1.12 21.86 -13.38
N GLU A 498 1.16 22.78 -14.36
CA GLU A 498 2.33 23.63 -14.66
C GLU A 498 2.48 24.76 -13.64
N VAL A 499 1.39 25.38 -13.18
CA VAL A 499 1.38 26.37 -12.09
C VAL A 499 1.83 25.73 -10.76
N MET A 500 1.36 24.51 -10.49
CA MET A 500 1.75 23.69 -9.33
C MET A 500 3.25 23.34 -9.36
N LYS A 501 3.80 22.97 -10.52
CA LYS A 501 5.25 22.74 -10.69
C LYS A 501 6.08 24.01 -10.53
N ALA A 502 5.58 25.16 -10.96
CA ALA A 502 6.33 26.42 -10.90
C ALA A 502 6.41 27.02 -9.49
N THR A 503 5.36 26.85 -8.68
CA THR A 503 5.26 27.51 -7.36
C THR A 503 6.03 26.78 -6.25
N LEU A 504 6.20 25.46 -6.35
CA LEU A 504 6.78 24.62 -5.29
C LEU A 504 8.31 24.43 -5.37
N PHE A 505 8.99 25.01 -6.37
CA PHE A 505 10.42 24.72 -6.59
C PHE A 505 11.36 25.88 -6.28
N SER A 506 11.95 25.78 -5.09
CA SER A 506 13.40 25.94 -4.93
C SER A 506 14.07 24.58 -4.64
N GLY A 507 14.02 23.64 -5.61
CA GLY A 507 15.02 22.56 -5.69
C GLY A 507 14.70 21.13 -5.19
N LEU A 508 13.45 20.68 -5.08
CA LEU A 508 13.08 19.31 -4.65
C LEU A 508 12.14 18.60 -5.63
N GLU A 509 12.57 17.54 -6.34
CA GLU A 509 11.71 16.74 -7.23
C GLU A 509 10.58 16.02 -6.45
N ILE A 510 9.43 16.68 -6.30
CA ILE A 510 8.21 16.11 -5.71
C ILE A 510 7.33 15.55 -6.82
N SER A 511 6.90 14.29 -6.71
CA SER A 511 5.88 13.73 -7.61
C SER A 511 4.49 14.14 -7.13
N PHE A 512 3.81 14.99 -7.91
CA PHE A 512 2.40 15.32 -7.70
C PHE A 512 1.52 14.33 -8.45
N ARG A 513 0.63 13.64 -7.73
CA ARG A 513 -0.48 12.90 -8.34
C ARG A 513 -1.77 13.66 -8.07
N LEU A 514 -2.25 14.35 -9.10
CA LEU A 514 -3.64 14.83 -9.15
C LEU A 514 -4.50 13.60 -9.46
N ASN A 515 -5.27 13.15 -8.47
CA ASN A 515 -6.34 12.19 -8.75
C ASN A 515 -7.43 12.97 -9.50
N GLY A 516 -7.62 12.65 -10.77
CA GLY A 516 -8.70 13.20 -11.59
C GLY A 516 -10.05 12.93 -10.94
N GLU A 517 -11.03 13.79 -11.27
CA GLU A 517 -12.43 13.62 -10.86
C GLU A 517 -12.87 12.17 -11.05
N ASP A 518 -13.62 11.67 -10.07
CA ASP A 518 -14.11 10.30 -10.01
C ASP A 518 -14.78 9.94 -11.35
N GLU A 519 -14.10 9.14 -12.19
CA GLU A 519 -14.87 8.13 -12.92
C GLU A 519 -15.38 7.22 -11.82
N GLU A 520 -16.67 7.38 -11.49
CA GLU A 520 -17.49 6.27 -11.01
C GLU A 520 -17.29 5.12 -12.01
N GLY A 521 -16.23 4.36 -11.80
CA GLY A 521 -16.02 3.10 -12.45
C GLY A 521 -17.15 2.22 -11.97
N GLU A 522 -18.21 2.13 -12.79
CA GLU A 522 -19.12 1.01 -12.81
C GLU A 522 -18.25 -0.24 -12.63
N VAL A 523 -18.29 -0.79 -11.42
CA VAL A 523 -17.92 -2.18 -11.20
C VAL A 523 -18.91 -2.94 -12.04
N GLY A 524 -18.52 -3.24 -13.28
CA GLY A 524 -19.28 -4.08 -14.18
C GLY A 524 -19.72 -5.29 -13.38
N ALA A 525 -21.03 -5.40 -13.21
CA ALA A 525 -21.68 -6.54 -12.61
C ALA A 525 -21.21 -7.80 -13.35
N GLU A 526 -20.25 -8.52 -12.78
CA GLU A 526 -20.14 -9.94 -13.08
C GLU A 526 -21.35 -10.60 -12.43
N GLU A 527 -22.20 -11.14 -13.28
CA GLU A 527 -23.45 -11.78 -12.93
C GLU A 527 -23.25 -12.87 -11.86
N GLY A 528 -23.98 -12.70 -10.76
CA GLY A 528 -24.49 -13.80 -9.95
C GLY A 528 -23.71 -14.12 -8.68
N PHE A 529 -23.99 -13.39 -7.60
CA PHE A 529 -24.49 -13.95 -6.32
C PHE A 529 -25.11 -12.81 -5.51
N GLY A 530 -26.44 -12.83 -5.35
CA GLY A 530 -27.14 -11.87 -4.50
C GLY A 530 -26.84 -12.16 -3.03
N PHE A 531 -26.33 -11.15 -2.32
CA PHE A 531 -26.24 -11.14 -0.86
C PHE A 531 -27.16 -10.05 -0.28
N PRO A 532 -27.82 -10.30 0.88
CA PRO A 532 -28.71 -9.34 1.50
C PRO A 532 -27.91 -8.35 2.36
N GLY A 533 -28.06 -7.05 2.09
CA GLY A 533 -27.48 -5.98 2.90
C GLY A 533 -26.62 -5.05 2.07
N GLY A 534 -27.28 -4.13 1.36
CA GLY A 534 -26.62 -3.14 0.52
C GLY A 534 -25.76 -2.19 1.33
N VAL A 535 -24.46 -2.21 1.05
CA VAL A 535 -23.56 -1.06 1.16
C VAL A 535 -22.81 -1.00 -0.17
N PRO A 536 -23.05 0.01 -1.02
CA PRO A 536 -22.31 0.18 -2.27
C PRO A 536 -20.88 0.64 -1.94
N PHE A 537 -19.90 0.02 -2.61
CA PHE A 537 -18.46 0.24 -2.45
C PHE A 537 -17.96 1.44 -3.27
#